data_AF-A0A8C0EIZ8-F1
#
_entry.id   AF-A0A8C0EIZ8-F1
#
_cell.length_a   1.000
_cell.length_b   1.000
_cell.length_c   1.000
_cell.angle_alpha   90.00
_cell.angle_beta   90.00
_cell.angle_gamma   90.00
#
_symmetry.space_group_name_H-M   'P 1'
#
loop_
_entity.id
_entity.type
_entity.pdbx_description
1 polymer ?
#
loop_
_entity_poly.entity_id
_entity_poly.type
_entity_poly.pdbx_seq_one_letter_code
_entity_poly.pdbx_strand_id
1 'polypeptide(L)'
;MPGAGAEKCEKGEYFHGHCCVSCPAGTYVAEHCSAPHSRGRCDPCTEGEGFTAHENGLEECLLCTQCKDDQITLRPCTLTHDTECQCKQGYFCPAEGCEICQRCSTMCPEGKEIVQNCNATVDLGCGLPDQGLVPEYLSAWFVGCLAGLYRIPRCLWDNDVQCELVLVCSGQLIVPVPLPGQAAGSLY
;
A
#
# COMPACT_ATOMS: atom_id res chain seq x y z
N MET A 1 -33.76 12.46 40.44
CA MET A 1 -33.57 11.16 39.78
C MET A 1 -32.40 11.31 38.83
N PRO A 2 -31.24 10.66 39.05
CA PRO A 2 -30.13 10.74 38.13
C PRO A 2 -30.39 9.83 36.93
N GLY A 3 -30.20 10.36 35.73
CA GLY A 3 -30.36 9.65 34.48
C GLY A 3 -29.06 9.05 33.95
N ALA A 4 -29.22 8.27 32.89
CA ALA A 4 -28.23 7.90 31.89
C ALA A 4 -26.97 7.15 32.40
N GLY A 5 -27.07 5.82 32.44
CA GLY A 5 -25.94 4.94 32.16
C GLY A 5 -26.24 4.20 30.87
N ALA A 6 -25.60 4.58 29.77
CA ALA A 6 -25.36 3.58 28.73
C ALA A 6 -24.38 2.59 29.37
N GLU A 7 -24.89 1.46 29.85
CA GLU A 7 -24.05 0.44 30.47
C GLU A 7 -23.06 -0.06 29.41
N LYS A 8 -21.78 0.25 29.63
CA LYS A 8 -20.72 -0.08 28.69
C LYS A 8 -20.44 -1.59 28.81
N CYS A 9 -20.92 -2.36 27.84
CA CYS A 9 -20.66 -3.79 27.76
C CYS A 9 -19.18 -4.10 27.50
N GLU A 10 -18.78 -5.35 27.78
CA GLU A 10 -17.42 -5.80 27.55
C GLU A 10 -17.10 -5.92 26.04
N LYS A 11 -15.83 -6.13 25.70
CA LYS A 11 -15.44 -6.36 24.31
C LYS A 11 -16.01 -7.72 23.85
N GLY A 12 -16.68 -7.73 22.69
CA GLY A 12 -17.37 -8.91 22.20
C GLY A 12 -18.81 -9.04 22.70
N GLU A 13 -19.36 -7.97 23.28
CA GLU A 13 -20.75 -7.86 23.71
C GLU A 13 -21.46 -6.67 23.05
N TYR A 14 -22.78 -6.73 22.96
CA TYR A 14 -23.66 -5.67 22.50
C TYR A 14 -24.78 -5.41 23.51
N PHE A 15 -25.37 -4.21 23.48
CA PHE A 15 -26.41 -3.83 24.43
C PHE A 15 -27.82 -4.04 23.84
N HIS A 16 -28.65 -4.80 24.54
CA HIS A 16 -30.08 -5.00 24.25
C HIS A 16 -30.87 -5.03 25.56
N GLY A 17 -30.99 -3.87 26.23
CA GLY A 17 -31.56 -3.75 27.58
C GLY A 17 -30.61 -4.20 28.69
N HIS A 18 -29.87 -5.29 28.46
CA HIS A 18 -28.68 -5.72 29.18
C HIS A 18 -27.58 -6.11 28.19
N CYS A 19 -26.36 -6.36 28.68
CA CYS A 19 -25.26 -6.80 27.83
C CYS A 19 -25.46 -8.25 27.36
N CYS A 20 -25.35 -8.48 26.06
CA CYS A 20 -25.45 -9.78 25.40
C CYS A 20 -24.12 -10.09 24.71
N VAL A 21 -23.72 -11.36 24.70
CA VAL A 21 -22.54 -11.81 23.95
C VAL A 21 -22.84 -11.78 22.45
N SER A 22 -21.93 -11.18 21.69
CA SER A 22 -22.03 -11.06 20.23
C SER A 22 -22.01 -12.43 19.53
N CYS A 23 -22.69 -12.46 18.39
CA CYS A 23 -22.65 -13.57 17.44
C CYS A 23 -21.32 -13.56 16.67
N PRO A 24 -20.77 -14.73 16.28
CA PRO A 24 -19.54 -14.79 15.50
C PRO A 24 -19.72 -14.23 14.07
N ALA A 25 -18.60 -13.95 13.42
CA ALA A 25 -18.59 -13.60 11.99
C ALA A 25 -19.29 -14.69 11.15
N GLY A 26 -19.99 -14.28 10.09
CA GLY A 26 -20.81 -15.16 9.26
C GLY A 26 -22.19 -15.48 9.82
N THR A 27 -22.56 -14.89 10.95
CA THR A 27 -23.87 -15.08 11.59
C THR A 27 -24.47 -13.74 12.02
N TYR A 28 -25.77 -13.75 12.30
CA TYR A 28 -26.54 -12.63 12.83
C TYR A 28 -27.40 -13.10 14.02
N VAL A 29 -27.92 -12.16 14.80
CA VAL A 29 -28.78 -12.41 15.95
C VAL A 29 -30.20 -12.71 15.47
N ALA A 30 -30.56 -14.00 15.44
CA ALA A 30 -31.94 -14.41 15.17
C ALA A 30 -32.86 -14.20 16.38
N GLU A 31 -32.34 -14.39 17.59
CA GLU A 31 -33.05 -14.12 18.84
C GLU A 31 -32.08 -13.53 19.88
N HIS A 32 -32.46 -12.43 20.52
CA HIS A 32 -31.62 -11.78 21.54
C HIS A 32 -31.48 -12.62 22.82
N CYS A 33 -30.45 -12.31 23.60
CA CYS A 33 -30.16 -13.04 24.84
C CYS A 33 -31.19 -12.71 25.93
N SER A 34 -31.67 -13.73 26.65
CA SER A 34 -32.64 -13.53 27.75
C SER A 34 -32.00 -13.17 29.10
N ALA A 35 -30.69 -13.37 29.24
CA ALA A 35 -29.94 -13.12 30.47
C ALA A 35 -28.68 -12.27 30.19
N PRO A 36 -28.22 -11.44 31.15
CA PRO A 36 -27.01 -10.65 30.98
C PRO A 36 -25.78 -11.53 30.75
N HIS A 37 -24.86 -11.05 29.92
CA HIS A 37 -23.60 -11.71 29.54
C HIS A 37 -23.79 -13.11 28.93
N SER A 38 -24.97 -13.37 28.34
CA SER A 38 -25.26 -14.62 27.63
C SER A 38 -25.37 -14.39 26.12
N ARG A 39 -25.16 -15.45 25.33
CA ARG A 39 -25.35 -15.40 23.87
C ARG A 39 -26.80 -15.78 23.56
N GLY A 40 -27.43 -15.00 22.68
CA GLY A 40 -28.72 -15.33 22.09
C GLY A 40 -28.61 -16.45 21.05
N ARG A 41 -29.61 -16.57 20.18
CA ARG A 41 -29.55 -17.47 19.04
C ARG A 41 -28.90 -16.75 17.86
N CYS A 42 -27.85 -17.35 17.31
CA CYS A 42 -27.15 -16.87 16.13
C CYS A 42 -27.44 -17.78 14.94
N ASP A 43 -27.97 -17.24 13.86
CA ASP A 43 -28.22 -17.97 12.63
C ASP A 43 -27.22 -17.53 11.54
N PRO A 44 -26.83 -18.42 10.61
CA PRO A 44 -25.86 -18.09 9.56
C PRO A 44 -26.45 -17.13 8.54
N CYS A 45 -25.58 -16.30 7.96
CA CYS A 45 -25.93 -15.51 6.77
C CYS A 45 -26.22 -16.42 5.57
N THR A 46 -26.93 -15.89 4.57
CA THR A 46 -27.13 -16.58 3.30
C THR A 46 -25.92 -16.35 2.38
N GLU A 47 -25.29 -17.43 1.93
CA GLU A 47 -24.13 -17.37 1.04
C GLU A 47 -24.46 -16.63 -0.26
N GLY A 48 -23.66 -15.61 -0.60
CA GLY A 48 -23.85 -14.78 -1.79
C GLY A 48 -24.87 -13.65 -1.65
N GLU A 49 -25.66 -13.61 -0.56
CA GLU A 49 -26.62 -12.52 -0.31
C GLU A 49 -26.19 -11.61 0.83
N GLY A 50 -25.61 -12.17 1.90
CA GLY A 50 -25.16 -11.38 3.03
C GLY A 50 -23.95 -11.94 3.77
N PHE A 51 -23.27 -11.05 4.49
CA PHE A 51 -22.06 -11.35 5.24
C PHE A 51 -22.01 -10.58 6.55
N THR A 52 -21.19 -11.06 7.49
CA THR A 52 -20.76 -10.30 8.66
C THR A 52 -19.27 -10.57 8.90
N ALA A 53 -18.42 -9.55 8.74
CA ALA A 53 -16.97 -9.73 8.77
C ALA A 53 -16.40 -9.99 10.18
N HIS A 54 -17.14 -9.56 11.21
CA HIS A 54 -16.70 -9.58 12.59
C HIS A 54 -17.81 -10.06 13.53
N GLU A 55 -17.44 -10.28 14.78
CA GLU A 55 -18.42 -10.49 15.84
C GLU A 55 -19.39 -9.31 15.91
N ASN A 56 -20.69 -9.59 16.00
CA ASN A 56 -21.71 -8.58 15.86
C ASN A 56 -22.96 -8.87 16.71
N GLY A 57 -23.76 -7.82 16.92
CA GLY A 57 -25.10 -7.90 17.52
C GLY A 57 -26.19 -7.47 16.55
N LEU A 58 -25.99 -7.67 15.24
CA LEU A 58 -26.93 -7.26 14.20
C LEU A 58 -28.10 -8.24 14.12
N GLU A 59 -29.31 -7.72 13.88
CA GLU A 59 -30.52 -8.54 13.68
C GLU A 59 -30.61 -9.13 12.25
N GLU A 60 -29.73 -8.68 11.36
CA GLU A 60 -29.62 -9.15 9.98
C GLU A 60 -28.17 -9.07 9.48
N CYS A 61 -27.84 -9.83 8.44
CA CYS A 61 -26.51 -9.75 7.81
C CYS A 61 -26.40 -8.52 6.90
N LEU A 62 -25.17 -8.05 6.70
CA LEU A 62 -24.90 -6.97 5.75
C LEU A 62 -25.06 -7.53 4.34
N LEU A 63 -25.80 -6.83 3.49
CA LEU A 63 -25.99 -7.25 2.10
C LEU A 63 -24.67 -7.18 1.34
N CYS A 64 -24.41 -8.20 0.52
CA CYS A 64 -23.25 -8.22 -0.36
C CYS A 64 -23.33 -7.08 -1.39
N THR A 65 -22.22 -6.41 -1.62
CA THR A 65 -22.05 -5.44 -2.69
C THR A 65 -22.18 -6.13 -4.05
N GLN A 66 -22.94 -5.53 -4.96
CA GLN A 66 -23.04 -5.99 -6.34
C GLN A 66 -22.15 -5.12 -7.24
N CYS A 67 -21.22 -5.76 -7.95
CA CYS A 67 -20.36 -5.05 -8.89
C CYS A 67 -21.17 -4.51 -10.07
N LYS A 68 -20.87 -3.27 -10.47
CA LYS A 68 -21.53 -2.59 -11.59
C LYS A 68 -21.03 -3.10 -12.94
N ASP A 69 -21.69 -2.72 -14.02
CA ASP A 69 -21.35 -3.13 -15.39
C ASP A 69 -19.95 -2.69 -15.83
N ASP A 70 -19.39 -1.64 -15.26
CA ASP A 70 -18.03 -1.12 -15.50
C ASP A 70 -16.97 -1.77 -14.59
N GLN A 71 -17.38 -2.73 -13.75
CA GLN A 71 -16.54 -3.43 -12.78
C GLN A 71 -16.47 -4.93 -13.08
N ILE A 72 -15.46 -5.58 -12.50
CA ILE A 72 -15.30 -7.02 -12.44
C ILE A 72 -15.29 -7.46 -10.98
N THR A 73 -15.83 -8.64 -10.71
CA THR A 73 -15.73 -9.28 -9.40
C THR A 73 -14.33 -9.84 -9.22
N LEU A 74 -13.56 -9.24 -8.31
CA LEU A 74 -12.24 -9.72 -7.92
C LEU A 74 -12.37 -10.88 -6.92
N ARG A 75 -13.25 -10.73 -5.92
CA ARG A 75 -13.58 -11.77 -4.95
C ARG A 75 -15.09 -11.87 -4.77
N PRO A 76 -15.65 -13.08 -4.75
CA PRO A 76 -17.06 -13.28 -4.51
C PRO A 76 -17.40 -13.01 -3.04
N CYS A 77 -18.65 -12.64 -2.78
CA CYS A 77 -19.16 -12.56 -1.41
C CYS A 77 -19.17 -13.92 -0.73
N THR A 78 -18.80 -13.94 0.54
CA THR A 78 -18.84 -15.12 1.42
C THR A 78 -19.50 -14.73 2.73
N LEU A 79 -19.79 -15.69 3.61
CA LEU A 79 -20.42 -15.39 4.90
C LEU A 79 -19.64 -14.36 5.74
N THR A 80 -18.31 -14.29 5.59
CA THR A 80 -17.44 -13.41 6.39
C THR A 80 -16.80 -12.28 5.59
N HIS A 81 -17.02 -12.19 4.29
CA HIS A 81 -16.40 -11.17 3.44
C HIS A 81 -17.36 -10.68 2.37
N ASP A 82 -17.36 -9.36 2.16
CA ASP A 82 -18.10 -8.73 1.07
C ASP A 82 -17.51 -9.12 -0.30
N THR A 83 -18.29 -8.87 -1.35
CA THR A 83 -17.79 -8.85 -2.73
C THR A 83 -16.74 -7.75 -2.88
N GLU A 84 -15.58 -8.10 -3.42
CA GLU A 84 -14.58 -7.11 -3.85
C GLU A 84 -14.73 -6.84 -5.35
N CYS A 85 -15.00 -5.59 -5.71
CA CYS A 85 -15.14 -5.14 -7.08
C CYS A 85 -13.91 -4.34 -7.54
N GLN A 86 -13.52 -4.51 -8.79
CA GLN A 86 -12.43 -3.76 -9.41
C GLN A 86 -12.88 -3.16 -10.74
N CYS A 87 -12.43 -1.95 -11.07
CA CYS A 87 -12.74 -1.34 -12.36
C CYS A 87 -12.17 -2.14 -13.54
N LYS A 88 -12.93 -2.25 -14.62
CA LYS A 88 -12.49 -2.88 -15.87
C LYS A 88 -11.28 -2.15 -16.46
N GLN A 89 -10.53 -2.84 -17.32
CA GLN A 89 -9.41 -2.23 -18.04
C GLN A 89 -9.87 -0.98 -18.83
N GLY A 90 -9.10 0.10 -18.72
CA GLY A 90 -9.48 1.40 -19.29
C GLY A 90 -10.30 2.28 -18.34
N TYR A 91 -10.53 1.84 -17.11
CA TYR A 91 -11.12 2.62 -16.03
C TYR A 91 -10.26 2.58 -14.76
N PHE A 92 -10.30 3.65 -13.98
CA PHE A 92 -9.61 3.80 -12.71
C PHE A 92 -10.54 4.30 -11.61
N CYS A 93 -10.16 4.09 -10.35
CA CYS A 93 -10.85 4.67 -9.22
C CYS A 93 -9.91 5.02 -8.08
N PRO A 94 -9.73 6.31 -7.76
CA PRO A 94 -8.75 6.76 -6.78
C PRO A 94 -9.19 6.60 -5.32
N ALA A 95 -10.46 6.24 -5.06
CA ALA A 95 -11.01 6.11 -3.71
C ALA A 95 -11.15 4.64 -3.27
N GLU A 96 -10.89 4.39 -1.99
CA GLU A 96 -11.28 3.16 -1.29
C GLU A 96 -12.82 3.08 -1.26
N GLY A 97 -13.40 1.97 -1.72
CA GLY A 97 -14.87 1.84 -1.85
C GLY A 97 -15.43 2.51 -3.10
N CYS A 98 -14.84 2.21 -4.26
CA CYS A 98 -15.20 2.83 -5.53
C CYS A 98 -16.68 2.64 -5.91
N GLU A 99 -17.49 3.68 -5.72
CA GLU A 99 -18.87 3.69 -6.22
C GLU A 99 -18.94 3.91 -7.74
N ILE A 100 -17.97 4.60 -8.36
CA ILE A 100 -18.03 4.99 -9.78
C ILE A 100 -16.65 4.87 -10.42
N CYS A 101 -16.50 4.01 -11.43
CA CYS A 101 -15.26 3.90 -12.19
C CYS A 101 -15.14 5.04 -13.21
N GLN A 102 -14.01 5.74 -13.20
CA GLN A 102 -13.72 6.82 -14.13
C GLN A 102 -12.95 6.29 -15.33
N ARG A 103 -13.29 6.73 -16.54
CA ARG A 103 -12.55 6.30 -17.73
C ARG A 103 -11.14 6.90 -17.69
N CYS A 104 -10.14 6.06 -17.98
CA CYS A 104 -8.77 6.51 -18.13
C CYS A 104 -8.64 7.59 -19.20
N SER A 105 -7.82 8.58 -18.91
CA SER A 105 -7.28 9.50 -19.92
C SER A 105 -6.43 8.71 -20.92
N THR A 106 -6.58 9.02 -22.21
CA THR A 106 -5.85 8.31 -23.28
C THR A 106 -4.60 9.05 -23.75
N MET A 107 -4.55 10.37 -23.52
CA MET A 107 -3.49 11.25 -24.00
C MET A 107 -3.16 12.29 -22.94
N CYS A 108 -1.90 12.71 -22.91
CA CYS A 108 -1.47 13.85 -22.09
C CYS A 108 -1.71 15.18 -22.81
N PRO A 109 -1.86 16.29 -22.05
CA PRO A 109 -1.88 17.63 -22.63
C PRO A 109 -0.62 17.94 -23.45
N GLU A 110 -0.71 18.87 -24.39
CA GLU A 110 0.43 19.25 -25.25
C GLU A 110 1.68 19.60 -24.43
N GLY A 111 2.83 19.06 -24.87
CA GLY A 111 4.12 19.27 -24.20
C GLY A 111 4.35 18.40 -22.96
N LYS A 112 3.50 17.42 -22.68
CA LYS A 112 3.70 16.42 -21.63
C LYS A 112 3.74 15.00 -22.20
N GLU A 113 4.57 14.16 -21.60
CA GLU A 113 4.68 12.75 -21.93
C GLU A 113 4.03 11.88 -20.85
N ILE A 114 3.66 10.66 -21.26
CA ILE A 114 3.12 9.65 -20.35
C ILE A 114 4.27 9.18 -19.45
N VAL A 115 4.17 9.49 -18.17
CA VAL A 115 5.13 9.01 -17.15
C VAL A 115 4.60 7.76 -16.45
N GLN A 116 3.27 7.59 -16.41
CA GLN A 116 2.63 6.43 -15.79
C GLN A 116 1.37 6.03 -16.55
N ASN A 117 1.22 4.74 -16.83
CA ASN A 117 -0.01 4.20 -17.41
C ASN A 117 -1.15 4.16 -16.39
N CYS A 118 -2.37 4.38 -16.89
CA CYS A 118 -3.59 4.19 -16.11
C CYS A 118 -3.69 2.74 -15.60
N ASN A 119 -4.17 2.58 -14.38
CA ASN A 119 -4.48 1.27 -13.78
C ASN A 119 -5.84 1.33 -13.07
N ALA A 120 -6.23 0.27 -12.36
CA ALA A 120 -7.53 0.21 -11.70
C ALA A 120 -7.74 1.26 -10.58
N THR A 121 -6.68 1.90 -10.08
CA THR A 121 -6.74 2.86 -8.96
C THR A 121 -6.24 4.27 -9.30
N VAL A 122 -5.46 4.45 -10.36
CA VAL A 122 -4.93 5.76 -10.77
C VAL A 122 -5.09 5.99 -12.27
N ASP A 123 -5.34 7.25 -12.63
CA ASP A 123 -5.39 7.67 -14.03
C ASP A 123 -4.00 7.66 -14.69
N LEU A 124 -3.96 7.94 -16.00
CA LEU A 124 -2.76 8.25 -16.75
C LEU A 124 -1.98 9.42 -16.11
N GLY A 125 -0.75 9.15 -15.70
CA GLY A 125 0.16 10.16 -15.16
C GLY A 125 0.92 10.87 -16.28
N CYS A 126 0.81 12.20 -16.33
CA CYS A 126 1.46 13.05 -17.33
C CYS A 126 2.53 13.94 -16.69
N GLY A 127 3.77 13.85 -17.18
CA GLY A 127 4.89 14.69 -16.78
C GLY A 127 5.45 15.48 -17.95
N LEU A 128 6.36 16.41 -17.68
CA LEU A 128 7.10 17.03 -18.78
C LEU A 128 8.07 15.98 -19.37
N PRO A 129 8.30 15.97 -20.70
CA PRO A 129 9.42 15.23 -21.28
C PRO A 129 10.66 15.63 -20.49
N ASP A 130 11.40 14.62 -20.04
CA ASP A 130 12.56 14.79 -19.17
C ASP A 130 13.46 15.90 -19.72
N GLN A 131 13.38 17.11 -19.15
CA GLN A 131 14.56 17.96 -19.11
C GLN A 131 15.43 17.24 -18.13
N GLY A 132 16.20 16.27 -18.65
CA GLY A 132 17.03 15.39 -17.86
C GLY A 132 17.61 16.20 -16.73
N LEU A 133 17.12 15.93 -15.52
CA LEU A 133 17.73 16.45 -14.33
C LEU A 133 19.04 15.68 -14.22
N VAL A 134 20.00 16.03 -15.07
CA VAL A 134 21.38 16.12 -14.63
C VAL A 134 21.28 17.05 -13.43
N PRO A 135 21.54 16.56 -12.20
CA PRO A 135 21.64 17.47 -11.09
C PRO A 135 22.66 18.52 -11.51
N GLU A 136 22.35 19.80 -11.36
CA GLU A 136 23.27 20.93 -11.61
C GLU A 136 24.57 20.84 -10.77
N TYR A 137 24.80 19.73 -10.07
CA TYR A 137 26.01 19.37 -9.37
C TYR A 137 27.07 18.65 -10.22
N LEU A 138 26.75 18.17 -11.43
CA LEU A 138 27.74 17.47 -12.28
C LEU A 138 28.57 18.40 -13.19
N SER A 139 28.21 19.68 -13.34
CA SER A 139 29.02 20.64 -14.10
C SER A 139 30.20 21.23 -13.31
N ALA A 140 30.18 21.15 -11.98
CA ALA A 140 31.23 21.70 -11.13
C ALA A 140 32.44 20.77 -10.91
N TRP A 141 32.31 19.46 -11.22
CA TRP A 141 33.42 18.52 -11.06
C TRP A 141 34.36 18.45 -12.27
N PHE A 142 33.92 18.87 -13.47
CA PHE A 142 34.76 18.84 -14.68
C PHE A 142 35.64 20.08 -14.89
N VAL A 143 35.51 21.14 -14.08
CA VAL A 143 36.34 22.36 -14.22
C VAL A 143 37.44 22.48 -13.15
N GLY A 144 37.44 21.60 -12.13
CA GLY A 144 38.41 21.64 -11.02
C GLY A 144 39.60 20.68 -11.11
N CYS A 145 39.86 20.05 -12.27
CA CYS A 145 40.92 19.03 -12.42
C CYS A 145 42.14 19.50 -13.24
N LEU A 146 42.44 20.82 -13.25
CA LEU A 146 43.61 21.36 -13.96
C LEU A 146 44.62 22.11 -13.08
N ALA A 147 44.51 22.08 -11.76
CA ALA A 147 45.54 22.69 -10.91
C ALA A 147 45.78 21.88 -9.63
N GLY A 148 46.74 20.94 -9.69
CA GLY A 148 47.44 20.45 -8.49
C GLY A 148 47.34 18.95 -8.22
N LEU A 149 47.98 18.11 -9.04
CA LEU A 149 48.34 16.75 -8.64
C LEU A 149 49.40 16.82 -7.54
N TYR A 150 49.04 16.59 -6.28
CA TYR A 150 50.02 16.41 -5.21
C TYR A 150 50.15 14.93 -4.86
N ARG A 151 51.30 14.34 -5.18
CA ARG A 151 51.69 13.01 -4.72
C ARG A 151 52.11 13.10 -3.25
N ILE A 152 51.39 12.43 -2.35
CA ILE A 152 51.84 12.25 -0.97
C ILE A 152 51.94 10.74 -0.71
N PRO A 153 53.13 10.19 -0.42
CA PRO A 153 53.25 8.82 0.06
C PRO A 153 53.00 8.81 1.57
N ARG A 154 51.98 8.09 2.04
CA ARG A 154 51.95 7.64 3.44
C ARG A 154 51.76 6.14 3.50
N CYS A 155 52.88 5.45 3.60
CA CYS A 155 52.94 4.11 4.17
C CYS A 155 52.80 4.25 5.69
N LEU A 156 51.79 3.62 6.29
CA LEU A 156 51.70 3.38 7.74
C LEU A 156 51.84 1.87 7.96
N TRP A 157 52.69 1.50 8.93
CA TRP A 157 53.12 0.14 9.30
C TRP A 157 51.90 -0.77 9.62
N ASP A 158 51.83 -2.06 9.32
CA ASP A 158 52.82 -3.16 9.38
C ASP A 158 52.40 -4.29 8.39
N ASN A 159 53.34 -4.85 7.62
CA ASN A 159 53.25 -6.09 6.80
C ASN A 159 51.98 -6.38 5.95
N ASP A 160 51.88 -5.81 4.75
CA ASP A 160 51.79 -6.55 3.46
C ASP A 160 51.94 -5.55 2.28
N VAL A 161 52.49 -6.00 1.15
CA VAL A 161 52.93 -5.17 0.03
C VAL A 161 51.79 -4.96 -0.97
N GLN A 162 51.09 -3.82 -0.90
CA GLN A 162 50.37 -3.27 -2.06
C GLN A 162 50.11 -1.77 -1.92
N CYS A 163 50.89 -0.95 -2.65
CA CYS A 163 50.63 0.48 -2.82
C CYS A 163 49.55 0.68 -3.90
N GLU A 164 48.31 0.99 -3.55
CA GLU A 164 47.32 1.48 -4.52
C GLU A 164 47.35 3.02 -4.62
N LEU A 165 47.12 3.51 -5.84
CA LEU A 165 47.13 4.93 -6.18
C LEU A 165 45.80 5.56 -5.76
N VAL A 166 45.74 6.25 -4.62
CA VAL A 166 44.50 6.90 -4.16
C VAL A 166 44.47 8.37 -4.58
N LEU A 167 43.44 8.74 -5.35
CA LEU A 167 43.13 10.13 -5.68
C LEU A 167 42.35 10.76 -4.51
N VAL A 168 42.89 11.82 -3.91
CA VAL A 168 42.23 12.57 -2.83
C VAL A 168 41.77 13.92 -3.37
N CYS A 169 40.47 14.21 -3.29
CA CYS A 169 39.92 15.52 -3.59
C CYS A 169 39.38 16.15 -2.31
N SER A 170 39.88 17.33 -1.95
CA SER A 170 39.42 18.13 -0.79
C SER A 170 39.32 17.38 0.55
N GLY A 171 40.26 16.48 0.84
CA GLY A 171 40.40 15.88 2.18
C GLY A 171 39.40 14.77 2.54
N GLN A 172 38.64 14.24 1.58
CA GLN A 172 37.77 13.08 1.80
C GLN A 172 38.23 11.85 1.01
N LEU A 173 38.21 10.69 1.67
CA LEU A 173 38.62 9.41 1.10
C LEU A 173 37.52 8.93 0.13
N ILE A 174 37.80 8.90 -1.17
CA ILE A 174 36.86 8.35 -2.16
C ILE A 174 37.13 6.84 -2.23
N VAL A 175 36.28 6.05 -1.59
CA VAL A 175 36.23 4.59 -1.81
C VAL A 175 35.37 4.33 -3.05
N PRO A 176 35.80 3.48 -4.00
CA PRO A 176 34.99 3.18 -5.18
C PRO A 176 33.73 2.42 -4.77
N VAL A 177 32.57 2.98 -5.09
CA VAL A 177 31.29 2.25 -5.06
C VAL A 177 31.23 1.39 -6.33
N PRO A 178 31.01 0.07 -6.24
CA PRO A 178 30.88 -0.76 -7.44
C PRO A 178 29.53 -0.47 -8.12
N LEU A 179 29.59 -0.20 -9.43
CA LEU A 179 28.40 -0.05 -10.27
C LEU A 179 27.66 -1.40 -10.39
N PRO A 180 26.32 -1.43 -10.34
CA PRO A 180 25.57 -2.65 -10.62
C PRO A 180 25.58 -2.89 -12.14
N GLY A 181 25.95 -4.11 -12.55
CA GLY A 181 25.65 -4.57 -13.92
C GLY A 181 26.82 -4.85 -14.85
N GLN A 182 27.96 -5.35 -14.36
CA GLN A 182 28.85 -6.14 -15.23
C GLN A 182 28.96 -7.56 -14.68
N ALA A 183 28.37 -8.48 -15.43
CA ALA A 183 28.51 -9.91 -15.23
C ALA A 183 29.98 -10.30 -15.40
N ALA A 184 30.62 -10.71 -14.31
CA ALA A 184 31.89 -11.42 -14.37
C ALA A 184 31.58 -12.91 -14.55
N GLY A 185 31.96 -13.44 -15.71
CA GLY A 185 31.95 -14.86 -16.01
C GLY A 185 32.80 -15.66 -15.03
N SER A 186 32.33 -16.89 -14.78
CA SER A 186 33.07 -17.99 -14.16
C SER A 186 34.38 -18.26 -14.89
N LEU A 187 35.48 -18.49 -14.19
CA LEU A 187 36.48 -19.52 -14.50
C LEU A 187 37.39 -19.80 -13.28
N TYR A 188 37.29 -21.05 -12.80
CA TYR A 188 38.13 -21.85 -11.88
C TYR A 188 38.22 -21.47 -10.39
#